data_AF-A0A7U7ICA3-F1
#
_entry.id   AF-A0A7U7ICA3-F1
#
_cell.length_a   1.000
_cell.length_b   1.000
_cell.length_c   1.000
_cell.angle_alpha   90.00
_cell.angle_beta   90.00
_cell.angle_gamma   90.00
#
_symmetry.space_group_name_H-M   'P 1'
#
loop_
_entity.id
_entity.type
_entity.pdbx_description
1 polymer ?
#
loop_
_entity_poly.entity_id
_entity_poly.type
_entity_poly.pdbx_seq_one_letter_code
_entity_poly.pdbx_strand_id
1 'polypeptide(L)' 'MHKGIKINAYILKVRGDFMFMTVKEVAQLLRISERHTYKLLQKNVIPHTKIGGKILVNKERLLETLEKKEVK' A
#
# COMPACT_ATOMS: atom_id res chain seq x y z
N MET A 1 13.48 20.55 20.28
CA MET A 1 14.15 19.26 20.03
C MET A 1 13.21 18.35 19.22
N HIS A 2 13.23 18.41 17.88
CA HIS A 2 12.32 17.64 17.00
C HIS A 2 13.06 16.65 16.08
N LYS A 3 14.27 16.21 16.46
CA LYS A 3 15.12 15.36 15.61
C LYS A 3 14.71 13.88 15.56
N GLY A 4 13.75 13.42 16.37
CA GLY A 4 13.38 12.00 16.47
C GLY A 4 12.46 11.46 15.36
N ILE A 5 11.55 12.28 14.82
CA ILE A 5 10.55 11.83 13.84
C ILE A 5 11.17 11.63 12.45
N LYS A 6 12.08 12.52 12.04
CA LYS A 6 12.70 12.47 10.69
C LYS A 6 13.65 11.27 10.50
N ILE A 7 14.35 10.83 11.56
CA ILE A 7 15.28 9.69 11.49
C ILE A 7 14.51 8.39 11.22
N ASN A 8 13.35 8.21 11.86
CA ASN A 8 12.55 6.99 11.70
C ASN A 8 11.95 6.88 10.28
N ALA A 9 11.45 7.99 9.74
CA ALA A 9 10.99 8.06 8.35
C ALA A 9 12.12 7.81 7.34
N TYR A 10 13.35 8.27 7.61
CA TYR A 10 14.51 8.04 6.75
C TYR A 10 14.95 6.56 6.78
N ILE A 11 14.93 5.92 7.94
CA ILE A 11 15.24 4.49 8.09
C ILE A 11 14.20 3.62 7.35
N LEU A 12 12.92 4.00 7.40
CA LEU A 12 11.86 3.33 6.63
C LEU A 12 12.04 3.52 5.11
N LYS A 13 12.50 4.70 4.66
CA LYS A 13 12.71 5.02 3.23
C LYS A 13 13.97 4.37 2.63
N VAL A 14 15.00 4.12 3.43
CA VAL A 14 16.28 3.52 2.97
C VAL A 14 16.17 2.00 2.77
N ARG A 15 15.15 1.34 3.34
CA ARG A 15 15.03 -0.12 3.33
C ARG A 15 14.49 -0.76 2.06
N GLY A 16 14.22 0.00 1.00
CA GLY A 16 14.21 -0.49 -0.39
C GLY A 16 13.41 -1.77 -0.71
N ASP A 17 12.42 -2.12 0.09
CA ASP A 17 11.60 -3.29 -0.17
C ASP A 17 10.48 -2.88 -1.11
N PHE A 18 10.74 -2.96 -2.43
CA PHE A 18 9.71 -2.94 -3.47
C PHE A 18 8.81 -4.18 -3.31
N MET A 19 8.01 -4.21 -2.26
CA MET A 19 7.23 -5.36 -1.88
C MET A 19 5.89 -5.31 -2.60
N PHE A 20 5.69 -6.28 -3.49
CA PHE A 20 4.38 -6.58 -4.04
C PHE A 20 3.59 -7.42 -3.03
N MET A 21 2.38 -6.97 -2.73
CA MET A 21 1.45 -7.64 -1.83
C MET A 21 0.34 -8.31 -2.62
N THR A 22 -0.07 -9.49 -2.19
CA THR A 22 -1.29 -10.16 -2.61
C THR A 22 -2.53 -9.43 -2.08
N VAL A 23 -3.70 -9.74 -2.65
CA VAL A 23 -4.98 -9.19 -2.18
C VAL A 23 -5.23 -9.50 -0.70
N LYS A 24 -4.83 -10.68 -0.22
CA LYS A 24 -4.95 -11.09 1.18
C LYS A 24 -4.12 -10.21 2.12
N GLU A 25 -2.87 -9.95 1.76
CA GLU A 25 -1.98 -9.09 2.55
C GLU A 25 -2.48 -7.64 2.58
N VAL A 26 -2.99 -7.14 1.45
CA VAL A 26 -3.62 -5.80 1.39
C VAL A 26 -4.84 -5.73 2.30
N ALA A 27 -5.69 -6.76 2.27
CA ALA A 27 -6.89 -6.83 3.11
C ALA A 27 -6.52 -6.80 4.60
N GLN A 28 -5.48 -7.56 4.99
CA GLN A 28 -4.95 -7.56 6.36
C GLN A 28 -4.36 -6.21 6.75
N LEU A 29 -3.58 -5.58 5.86
CA LEU A 29 -2.98 -4.27 6.09
C LEU A 29 -4.04 -3.18 6.32
N LEU A 30 -5.08 -3.17 5.49
CA LEU A 30 -6.16 -2.18 5.54
C LEU A 30 -7.27 -2.55 6.53
N ARG A 31 -7.19 -3.72 7.18
CA ARG A 31 -8.21 -4.26 8.09
C ARG A 31 -9.62 -4.30 7.45
N ILE A 32 -9.69 -4.73 6.20
CA ILE A 32 -10.94 -4.94 5.45
C ILE A 32 -11.02 -6.37 4.92
N SER A 33 -12.19 -6.80 4.46
CA SER A 33 -12.33 -8.12 3.84
C SER A 33 -11.65 -8.19 2.46
N GLU A 34 -11.19 -9.39 2.08
CA GLU A 34 -10.67 -9.63 0.71
C GLU A 34 -11.71 -9.26 -0.35
N ARG A 35 -12.99 -9.59 -0.11
CA ARG A 35 -14.10 -9.20 -1.00
C ARG A 35 -14.18 -7.69 -1.20
N HIS A 36 -14.04 -6.90 -0.13
CA HIS A 36 -14.04 -5.45 -0.25
C HIS A 36 -12.78 -4.96 -0.99
N THR A 37 -11.63 -5.57 -0.71
CA THR A 37 -10.37 -5.28 -1.41
C THR A 37 -10.50 -5.50 -2.92
N TYR A 38 -11.07 -6.62 -3.36
CA TYR A 38 -11.36 -6.85 -4.79
C TYR A 38 -12.28 -5.77 -5.39
N LYS A 39 -13.30 -5.30 -4.67
CA LYS A 39 -14.14 -4.19 -5.15
C LYS A 39 -13.33 -2.91 -5.33
N LEU A 40 -12.43 -2.58 -4.41
CA LEU A 40 -11.58 -1.39 -4.50
C LEU A 40 -10.57 -1.50 -5.66
N LEU A 41 -10.05 -2.69 -5.91
CA LEU A 41 -9.18 -2.99 -7.06
C LEU A 41 -9.93 -2.81 -8.39
N GLN A 42 -11.15 -3.37 -8.50
CA GLN A 42 -11.99 -3.22 -9.69
C GLN A 42 -12.39 -1.76 -9.97
N LYS A 43 -12.59 -0.98 -8.90
CA LYS A 43 -12.85 0.47 -8.97
C LYS A 43 -11.60 1.32 -9.20
N ASN A 44 -10.42 0.70 -9.36
CA ASN A 44 -9.12 1.39 -9.47
C ASN A 44 -8.81 2.35 -8.31
N VAL A 45 -9.39 2.10 -7.13
CA VAL A 45 -9.09 2.88 -5.91
C VAL A 45 -7.77 2.44 -5.30
N ILE A 46 -7.49 1.13 -5.36
CA ILE A 46 -6.21 0.53 -4.95
C ILE A 46 -5.39 0.27 -6.23
N PRO A 47 -4.16 0.80 -6.33
CA PRO A 47 -3.30 0.56 -7.48
C PRO A 47 -2.87 -0.91 -7.51
N HIS A 48 -2.94 -1.55 -8.69
CA HIS A 48 -2.57 -2.96 -8.83
C HIS A 48 -1.95 -3.26 -10.18
N THR A 49 -1.30 -4.42 -10.27
CA THR A 49 -0.68 -4.94 -11.48
C THR A 49 -0.93 -6.44 -11.57
N LYS A 50 -1.14 -6.94 -12.79
CA LYS A 50 -1.24 -8.38 -13.05
C LYS A 50 0.12 -8.91 -13.50
N ILE A 51 0.68 -9.86 -12.76
CA ILE A 51 1.95 -10.52 -13.09
C ILE A 51 1.71 -12.03 -13.01
N GLY A 52 1.92 -12.75 -14.12
CA GLY A 52 1.70 -14.20 -14.19
C GLY A 52 0.28 -14.63 -13.78
N GLY A 53 -0.74 -13.84 -14.13
CA GLY A 53 -2.14 -14.10 -13.77
C GLY A 53 -2.53 -13.74 -12.33
N LYS A 54 -1.58 -13.36 -11.48
CA LYS A 54 -1.85 -12.93 -10.10
C LYS A 54 -2.03 -11.42 -10.02
N ILE A 55 -2.98 -10.97 -9.20
CA ILE A 55 -3.15 -9.55 -8.86
C ILE A 55 -2.20 -9.23 -7.70
N LEU A 56 -1.33 -8.27 -7.93
CA LEU A 56 -0.35 -7.79 -6.96
C LEU A 56 -0.49 -6.27 -6.79
N VAL A 57 -0.21 -5.81 -5.58
CA VAL A 57 -0.30 -4.41 -5.18
C VAL A 57 1.07 -3.97 -4.70
N ASN A 58 1.65 -2.97 -5.37
CA ASN A 58 2.88 -2.36 -4.90
C ASN A 58 2.58 -1.58 -3.61
N LYS A 59 3.27 -1.93 -2.52
CA LYS A 59 3.04 -1.36 -1.18
C LYS A 59 3.27 0.15 -1.13
N GLU A 60 4.35 0.64 -1.72
CA GLU A 60 4.67 2.08 -1.71
C GLU A 60 3.58 2.88 -2.41
N ARG A 61 3.19 2.47 -3.62
CA ARG A 61 2.11 3.12 -4.38
C ARG A 61 0.78 3.09 -3.64
N LEU A 62 0.47 2.00 -2.94
CA LEU A 62 -0.71 1.93 -2.10
C LEU A 62 -0.67 2.99 -1.00
N LEU A 63 0.42 3.05 -0.23
CA LEU A 63 0.57 4.02 0.87
C LEU A 63 0.51 5.47 0.36
N GLU A 64 1.19 5.79 -0.74
CA GLU A 64 1.10 7.11 -1.39
C GLU A 64 -0.33 7.47 -1.80
N THR A 65 -1.11 6.49 -2.26
CA THR A 65 -2.51 6.69 -2.65
C THR A 65 -3.39 7.00 -1.44
N LEU A 66 -3.12 6.39 -0.29
CA LEU A 66 -3.85 6.63 0.95
C LEU A 66 -3.52 8.01 1.51
N GLU A 67 -2.24 8.38 1.57
CA GLU A 67 -1.80 9.70 2.03
C GLU A 67 -2.46 10.83 1.23
N LYS A 68 -2.52 10.70 -0.10
CA LYS A 68 -3.17 11.70 -0.97
C LYS A 68 -4.67 11.84 -0.76
N LYS A 69 -5.34 10.83 -0.20
CA LYS A 69 -6.79 10.84 0.05
C LYS A 69 -7.17 11.48 1.39
N GLU A 70 -6.29 11.42 2.39
CA GLU A 70 -6.51 12.04 3.70
C GLU A 70 -6.32 13.57 3.68
N VAL A 71 -5.66 14.13 2.65
CA VAL A 71 -5.39 15.58 2.52
C VAL A 71 -6.50 16.31 1.73
N LYS A 72 -7.77 15.94 1.95
CA LYS A 72 -8.93 16.65 1.37
C LYS A 72 -9.93 17.08 2.42
#